data_AF-I3D1C5-F1
#
_entry.id   AF-I3D1C5-F1
#
_cell.length_a   1.000
_cell.length_b   1.000
_cell.length_c   1.000
_cell.angle_alpha   90.00
_cell.angle_beta   90.00
_cell.angle_gamma   90.00
#
_symmetry.space_group_name_H-M   'P 1'
#
loop_
_entity.id
_entity.type
_entity.pdbx_description
1 polymer ?
#
loop_
_entity_poly.entity_id
_entity_poly.type
_entity_poly.pdbx_seq_one_letter_code
_entity_poly.pdbx_strand_id
1 'polypeptide(L)' 'MSLPKKFPEYSMMYKTLSNQIKLLKKRMKNVNGQELKKINAKTEKYQSELNKIKKMFPERFFEEDS' A
#
# COMPACT_ATOMS: atom_id res chain seq x y z
N MET A 1 -22.31 1.34 8.85
CA MET A 1 -21.17 1.77 8.00
C MET A 1 -21.32 1.12 6.63
N SER A 2 -21.13 1.85 5.54
CA SER A 2 -21.28 1.34 4.16
C SER A 2 -19.93 1.22 3.47
N LEU A 3 -19.73 0.15 2.69
CA LEU A 3 -18.56 -0.02 1.85
C LEU A 3 -18.60 0.94 0.64
N PRO A 4 -17.43 1.31 0.06
CA PRO A 4 -17.39 2.14 -1.13
C PRO A 4 -18.02 1.43 -2.34
N LYS A 5 -18.57 2.20 -3.29
CA LYS A 5 -19.29 1.67 -4.47
C LYS A 5 -18.46 0.75 -5.38
N LYS A 6 -17.12 0.88 -5.38
CA LYS A 6 -16.18 -0.01 -6.12
C LYS A 6 -15.48 -1.00 -5.19
N PHE A 7 -16.23 -1.52 -4.23
CA PHE A 7 -15.86 -2.73 -3.52
C PHE A 7 -16.33 -3.92 -4.39
N PRO A 8 -15.50 -4.95 -4.65
CA PRO A 8 -14.27 -5.36 -3.94
C PRO A 8 -12.94 -4.84 -4.50
N GLU A 9 -12.95 -4.09 -5.61
CA GLU A 9 -11.74 -3.72 -6.35
C GLU A 9 -10.74 -2.95 -5.49
N TYR A 10 -11.20 -1.97 -4.71
CA TYR A 10 -10.31 -1.22 -3.83
C TYR A 10 -9.68 -2.07 -2.72
N SER A 11 -10.37 -3.11 -2.25
CA SER A 11 -9.80 -4.05 -1.26
C SER A 11 -8.68 -4.88 -1.88
N MET A 12 -8.88 -5.37 -3.11
CA MET A 12 -7.85 -6.10 -3.84
C MET A 12 -6.66 -5.21 -4.20
N MET A 13 -6.91 -3.95 -4.56
CA MET A 13 -5.87 -2.95 -4.82
C MET A 13 -5.05 -2.66 -3.55
N TYR A 14 -5.71 -2.51 -2.40
CA TYR A 14 -5.04 -2.33 -1.10
C TYR A 14 -4.10 -3.49 -0.80
N LYS A 15 -4.59 -4.74 -0.89
CA LYS A 15 -3.76 -5.95 -0.66
C LYS A 15 -2.57 -6.01 -1.62
N THR A 16 -2.79 -5.72 -2.90
CA THR A 16 -1.75 -5.71 -3.92
C THR A 16 -0.66 -4.69 -3.62
N LEU A 17 -1.05 -3.43 -3.35
CA LEU A 17 -0.11 -2.36 -3.05
C LEU A 17 0.67 -2.62 -1.76
N SER A 18 0.01 -3.13 -0.72
CA SER A 18 0.65 -3.51 0.54
C SER A 18 1.74 -4.57 0.34
N ASN A 19 1.44 -5.62 -0.43
CA ASN A 19 2.42 -6.64 -0.78
C ASN A 19 3.59 -6.08 -1.60
N GLN A 20 3.32 -5.21 -2.58
CA GLN A 20 4.38 -4.57 -3.36
C GLN A 20 5.30 -3.70 -2.49
N ILE A 21 4.75 -2.94 -1.54
CA ILE A 21 5.56 -2.16 -0.58
C ILE A 21 6.44 -3.09 0.26
N LYS A 22 5.90 -4.21 0.74
CA LYS A 22 6.67 -5.22 1.51
C LYS A 22 7.85 -5.77 0.69
N LEU A 23 7.64 -6.07 -0.59
CA LEU A 23 8.70 -6.53 -1.51
C LEU A 23 9.74 -5.44 -1.79
N LEU A 24 9.31 -4.20 -2.04
CA LEU A 24 10.20 -3.06 -2.26
C LEU A 24 11.09 -2.80 -1.04
N LYS A 25 10.51 -2.80 0.17
CA LYS A 25 11.25 -2.65 1.44
C LYS A 25 12.28 -3.77 1.65
N LYS A 26 11.98 -5.01 1.25
CA LYS A 26 12.98 -6.09 1.26
C LYS A 26 14.12 -5.81 0.28
N ARG A 27 13.80 -5.36 -0.94
CA ARG A 27 14.81 -5.02 -1.96
C ARG A 27 15.70 -3.85 -1.55
N MET A 28 15.16 -2.85 -0.85
CA MET A 28 15.94 -1.71 -0.33
C MET A 28 17.15 -2.13 0.51
N LYS A 29 17.10 -3.27 1.19
CA LYS A 29 18.21 -3.78 2.01
C LYS A 29 19.45 -4.15 1.20
N ASN A 30 19.28 -4.43 -0.09
CA ASN A 30 20.32 -4.97 -0.97
C ASN A 30 20.75 -3.99 -2.08
N VAL A 31 20.24 -2.76 -2.09
CA VAL A 31 20.53 -1.77 -3.14
C VAL A 31 20.96 -0.45 -2.52
N ASN A 32 21.73 0.35 -3.26
CA ASN A 32 22.23 1.64 -2.82
C ASN A 32 22.15 2.69 -3.93
N GLY A 33 22.56 3.93 -3.61
CA GLY A 33 22.67 5.02 -4.58
C GLY A 33 21.36 5.34 -5.30
N GLN A 34 21.43 5.40 -6.63
CA GLN A 34 20.30 5.82 -7.48
C GLN A 34 19.15 4.81 -7.46
N GLU A 35 19.44 3.51 -7.35
CA GLU A 35 18.40 2.48 -7.29
C GLU A 35 17.60 2.59 -5.99
N LEU A 36 18.27 2.81 -4.86
CA LEU A 36 17.61 3.03 -3.58
C LEU A 36 16.66 4.24 -3.64
N LYS A 37 17.08 5.36 -4.24
CA LYS A 37 16.22 6.54 -4.45
C LYS A 37 14.99 6.23 -5.29
N LYS A 38 15.13 5.46 -6.37
CA LYS A 38 14.00 5.03 -7.23
C LYS A 38 13.02 4.15 -6.46
N ILE A 39 13.52 3.20 -5.66
CA ILE A 39 12.68 2.31 -4.86
C ILE A 39 11.95 3.11 -3.76
N ASN A 40 12.61 4.08 -3.12
CA ASN A 40 11.98 4.96 -2.13
C ASN A 40 10.83 5.77 -2.75
N ALA A 41 11.08 6.47 -3.85
CA ALA A 41 10.04 7.26 -4.52
C ALA A 41 8.84 6.41 -4.95
N LYS A 42 9.09 5.19 -5.46
CA LYS A 42 8.03 4.24 -5.82
C LYS A 42 7.24 3.77 -4.60
N THR A 43 7.92 3.53 -3.48
CA THR A 43 7.29 3.09 -2.22
C THR A 43 6.43 4.19 -1.62
N GLU A 44 6.90 5.44 -1.61
CA GLU A 44 6.12 6.60 -1.16
C GLU A 44 4.86 6.80 -2.00
N LYS A 45 4.96 6.66 -3.32
CA LYS A 45 3.80 6.71 -4.22
C LYS A 45 2.76 5.65 -3.84
N TYR A 46 3.18 4.41 -3.65
CA TYR A 46 2.27 3.33 -3.25
C TYR A 46 1.67 3.55 -1.86
N GLN A 47 2.43 4.08 -0.92
CA GLN A 47 1.93 4.42 0.42
C GLN A 47 0.87 5.52 0.36
N SER A 48 1.07 6.55 -0.48
CA SER A 48 0.07 7.60 -0.72
C SER A 48 -1.23 7.03 -1.29
N GLU A 49 -1.14 6.13 -2.27
CA GLU A 49 -2.33 5.47 -2.83
C GLU A 49 -3.05 4.59 -1.80
N LEU A 50 -2.31 3.82 -1.00
CA LEU A 50 -2.89 3.06 0.12
C LEU A 50 -3.63 3.96 1.11
N ASN A 51 -3.07 5.12 1.44
CA ASN A 51 -3.70 6.07 2.36
C ASN A 51 -5.00 6.64 1.76
N LYS A 52 -5.06 6.91 0.45
CA LYS A 52 -6.29 7.31 -0.23
C LYS A 52 -7.34 6.21 -0.17
N ILE A 53 -6.95 4.97 -0.44
CA ILE A 53 -7.84 3.81 -0.35
C ILE A 53 -8.33 3.63 1.08
N LYS A 54 -7.45 3.66 2.10
CA LYS A 54 -7.81 3.49 3.52
C LYS A 54 -8.90 4.49 3.95
N LYS A 55 -8.84 5.74 3.48
CA LYS A 55 -9.86 6.78 3.75
C LYS A 55 -11.24 6.51 3.14
N MET A 56 -11.34 5.61 2.15
CA MET A 56 -12.63 5.23 1.53
C MET A 56 -13.35 4.14 2.32
N PHE A 57 -12.69 3.52 3.30
CA PHE A 57 -13.24 2.44 4.10
C PHE A 57 -13.46 2.90 5.55
N PRO A 58 -14.32 2.19 6.28
CA PRO A 58 -14.42 2.34 7.72
C PRO A 58 -13.07 2.27 8.43
N GLU A 59 -12.96 2.97 9.55
CA GLU A 59 -11.80 2.84 10.43
C GLU A 59 -11.63 1.37 10.82
N ARG A 60 -10.37 0.90 10.90
CA ARG A 60 -9.99 -0.49 11.19
C ARG A 60 -10.41 -1.55 10.16
N PHE A 61 -11.03 -1.20 9.02
CA PHE A 61 -11.42 -2.18 8.00
C PHE A 61 -10.26 -3.06 7.48
N PHE A 62 -9.04 -2.51 7.48
CA PHE A 62 -7.82 -3.19 7.06
C PHE A 62 -6.89 -3.55 8.22
N GLU A 63 -7.32 -3.34 9.47
CA GLU A 63 -6.61 -3.81 10.65
C GLU A 63 -7.08 -5.25 10.87
N GLU A 64 -6.22 -6.23 10.62
CA GLU A 64 -6.52 -7.62 10.97
C GLU A 64 -6.76 -7.68 12.48
N ASP A 65 -7.90 -8.22 12.90
CA ASP A 65 -8.11 -8.65 14.29
C ASP A 65 -6.94 -9.58 14.63
N SER A 66 -5.98 -9.04 15.39
CA SER A 66 -4.73 -9.70 15.75
C SER A 66 -4.94 -10.75 16.82
#